data_AF-A0A2H0RAU4-F1
#
_entry.id   AF-A0A2H0RAU4-F1
#
_cell.length_a   1.000
_cell.length_b   1.000
_cell.length_c   1.000
_cell.angle_alpha   90.00
_cell.angle_beta   90.00
_cell.angle_gamma   90.00
#
_symmetry.space_group_name_H-M   'P 1'
#
loop_
_entity.id
_entity.type
_entity.pdbx_description
1 polymer ?
#
loop_
_entity_poly.entity_id
_entity_poly.type
_entity_poly.pdbx_seq_one_letter_code
_entity_poly.pdbx_strand_id
1 'polypeptide(L)'
;MKVCLDSRLVKKGEYFVPVKGDVLDGHKFIGGALKKGAAGIIEEKELYKLAEDKLKKTNPIVIGIAGSVGKSTFRTYLIQVLSEKYKVLDGFLNTKLGLATIIVNNLTNHEVFIAELGIDRLGEMKQVTDFIRPTFSVITKLEKEHLQFLGNLDNVISENLVCIKNSKNKMGYINIKDKKIVEEHIHDLNVNYFSSNDINLDIPEHENNYLGCIKMIATEKFDFTDADFKKALNFIERPKGRLNLIKGKKGSLIVDDSYNAVCDTSVIEGIKYAKNIAEKYNKNLNIILSPLRETGDTEQVQHKNVAEFLNKINTKNIYLCGEKSNLYSDCLTKPFVIFEDSSKAKISMSSSDLFYVKGSQFYRMENIVKKLMDPNLKAKDILVRQDVRWK
;
A
#
# COMPACT_ATOMS: atom_id res chain seq x y z
N MET A 1 11.83 -26.22 1.53
CA MET A 1 10.68 -26.12 2.45
C MET A 1 9.84 -24.92 2.07
N LYS A 2 8.51 -25.03 2.14
CA LYS A 2 7.57 -23.93 1.97
C LYS A 2 6.56 -23.95 3.13
N VAL A 3 6.10 -22.78 3.54
CA VAL A 3 5.19 -22.55 4.66
C VAL A 3 3.94 -21.80 4.21
N CYS A 4 2.80 -22.09 4.83
CA CYS A 4 1.53 -21.47 4.53
C CYS A 4 0.79 -21.10 5.83
N LEU A 5 0.33 -19.85 5.92
CA LEU A 5 -0.41 -19.34 7.08
C LEU A 5 -1.92 -19.62 6.99
N ASP A 6 -2.44 -19.96 5.80
CA ASP A 6 -3.86 -20.14 5.54
C ASP A 6 -4.14 -21.61 5.21
N SER A 7 -4.82 -22.31 6.12
CA SER A 7 -5.19 -23.72 5.97
C SER A 7 -6.04 -23.98 4.72
N ARG A 8 -6.69 -22.95 4.18
CA ARG A 8 -7.47 -23.05 2.93
C ARG A 8 -6.58 -23.25 1.71
N LEU A 9 -5.35 -22.72 1.74
CA LEU A 9 -4.43 -22.64 0.61
C LEU A 9 -3.27 -23.63 0.66
N VAL A 10 -3.10 -24.34 1.77
CA VAL A 10 -2.03 -25.33 1.95
C VAL A 10 -2.00 -26.31 0.78
N LYS A 11 -0.83 -26.49 0.19
CA LYS A 11 -0.58 -27.49 -0.85
C LYS A 11 0.17 -28.69 -0.29
N LYS A 12 0.06 -29.83 -0.98
CA LYS A 12 0.77 -31.05 -0.63
C LYS A 12 2.28 -30.78 -0.49
N GLY A 13 2.86 -31.14 0.66
CA GLY A 13 4.29 -30.95 0.94
C GLY A 13 4.66 -29.60 1.59
N GLU A 14 3.72 -28.66 1.73
CA GLU A 14 3.93 -27.41 2.48
C GLU A 14 3.72 -27.62 3.98
N TYR A 15 4.32 -26.77 4.81
CA TYR A 15 4.09 -26.75 6.26
C TYR A 15 3.04 -25.72 6.60
N PHE A 16 2.11 -26.06 7.48
CA PHE A 16 1.11 -25.11 7.96
C PHE A 16 1.62 -24.40 9.21
N VAL A 17 1.46 -23.07 9.25
CA VAL A 17 1.84 -22.24 10.39
C VAL A 17 0.57 -21.72 11.07
N PRO A 18 0.07 -22.39 12.12
CA PRO A 18 -1.09 -21.94 12.86
C PRO A 18 -0.72 -20.70 13.68
N VAL A 19 -1.52 -19.64 13.54
CA VAL A 19 -1.34 -18.40 14.28
C VAL A 19 -2.63 -18.01 14.97
N LYS A 20 -2.51 -17.43 16.16
CA LYS A 20 -3.65 -16.93 16.92
C LYS A 20 -3.86 -15.46 16.57
N GLY A 21 -4.90 -15.15 15.81
CA GLY A 21 -5.33 -13.78 15.56
C GLY A 21 -6.37 -13.31 16.57
N ASP A 22 -6.76 -12.05 16.47
CA ASP A 22 -7.75 -11.43 17.37
C ASP A 22 -9.15 -12.06 17.26
N VAL A 23 -9.51 -12.52 16.06
CA VAL A 23 -10.84 -13.07 15.76
C VAL A 23 -10.82 -14.60 15.66
N LEU A 24 -9.72 -15.17 15.19
CA LEU A 24 -9.65 -16.57 14.81
C LEU A 24 -8.34 -17.22 15.26
N ASP A 25 -8.46 -18.42 15.84
CA ASP A 25 -7.32 -19.23 16.24
C ASP A 25 -6.98 -20.27 15.16
N GLY A 26 -5.84 -20.08 14.49
CA GLY A 26 -5.31 -20.94 13.45
C GLY A 26 -5.08 -22.39 13.88
N HIS A 27 -4.86 -22.65 15.17
CA HIS A 27 -4.61 -23.99 15.69
C HIS A 27 -5.81 -24.92 15.50
N LYS A 28 -7.03 -24.37 15.47
CA LYS A 28 -8.26 -25.12 15.20
C LYS A 28 -8.29 -25.73 13.79
N PHE A 29 -7.44 -25.24 12.87
CA PHE A 29 -7.42 -25.68 11.47
C PHE A 29 -6.28 -26.65 11.13
N ILE A 30 -5.47 -27.06 12.12
CA ILE A 30 -4.36 -28.01 11.92
C ILE A 30 -4.84 -29.29 11.24
N GLY A 31 -5.91 -29.91 11.75
CA GLY A 31 -6.47 -31.13 11.17
C GLY A 31 -6.92 -30.95 9.71
N GLY A 32 -7.47 -29.78 9.37
CA GLY A 32 -7.86 -29.44 8.00
C GLY A 32 -6.66 -29.28 7.07
N ALA A 33 -5.58 -28.66 7.54
CA ALA A 33 -4.34 -28.49 6.78
C ALA A 33 -3.64 -29.84 6.51
N LEU A 34 -3.55 -30.72 7.52
CA LEU A 34 -2.97 -32.05 7.36
C LEU A 34 -3.77 -32.90 6.36
N LYS A 35 -5.10 -32.87 6.43
CA LYS A 35 -5.97 -33.56 5.45
C LYS A 35 -5.78 -33.06 4.01
N LYS A 36 -5.40 -31.79 3.82
CA LYS A 36 -5.05 -31.23 2.50
C LYS A 36 -3.63 -31.57 2.03
N GLY A 37 -2.84 -32.25 2.85
CA GLY A 37 -1.50 -32.73 2.51
C GLY A 37 -0.37 -31.88 3.06
N ALA A 38 -0.60 -31.08 4.11
CA ALA A 38 0.51 -30.46 4.83
C ALA A 38 1.54 -31.51 5.25
N ALA A 39 2.83 -31.25 5.02
CA ALA A 39 3.92 -32.13 5.45
C ALA A 39 4.13 -32.09 6.97
N GLY A 40 3.69 -31.02 7.62
CA GLY A 40 3.82 -30.82 9.05
C GLY A 40 3.34 -29.45 9.48
N ILE A 41 3.55 -29.16 10.76
CA ILE A 41 3.22 -27.89 11.41
C ILE A 41 4.51 -27.20 11.82
N ILE A 42 4.58 -25.89 11.62
CA ILE A 42 5.69 -25.04 12.11
C ILE A 42 5.08 -24.00 13.03
N GLU A 43 5.59 -23.92 14.26
CA GLU A 43 5.18 -22.86 15.18
C GLU A 43 5.74 -21.50 14.76
N GLU A 44 5.06 -20.43 15.15
CA GLU A 44 5.45 -19.06 14.82
C GLU A 44 6.90 -18.73 15.24
N LYS A 45 7.34 -19.18 16.42
CA LYS A 45 8.72 -18.97 16.89
C LYS A 45 9.76 -19.65 16.01
N GLU A 46 9.45 -20.85 15.54
CA GLU A 46 10.33 -21.61 14.64
C GLU A 46 10.39 -20.95 13.26
N LEU A 47 9.25 -20.47 12.75
CA LEU A 47 9.20 -19.69 11.50
C LEU A 47 10.14 -18.48 11.57
N TYR A 48 10.13 -17.74 12.69
CA TYR A 48 11.04 -16.60 12.87
C TYR A 48 12.51 -17.02 12.88
N LYS A 49 12.85 -18.08 13.61
CA LYS A 49 14.23 -18.60 13.62
C LYS A 49 14.71 -18.99 12.22
N LEU A 50 13.88 -19.71 11.47
CA LEU A 50 14.18 -20.11 10.09
C LEU A 50 14.40 -18.91 9.17
N ALA A 51 13.58 -17.86 9.33
CA ALA A 51 13.73 -16.63 8.56
C ALA A 51 15.03 -15.88 8.92
N GLU A 52 15.37 -15.77 10.20
CA GLU A 52 16.63 -15.16 10.66
C GLU A 52 17.85 -15.92 10.14
N ASP A 53 17.83 -17.25 10.20
CA ASP A 53 18.93 -18.08 9.71
C ASP A 53 19.12 -17.92 8.20
N LYS A 54 18.02 -17.82 7.44
CA LYS A 54 18.07 -17.51 6.01
C LYS A 54 18.62 -16.12 5.72
N LEU A 55 18.21 -15.09 6.48
CA LEU A 55 18.73 -13.73 6.34
C LEU A 55 20.23 -13.69 6.62
N LYS A 56 20.70 -14.36 7.68
CA LYS A 56 22.14 -14.46 8.00
C LYS A 56 22.92 -15.16 6.91
N LYS A 57 22.40 -16.28 6.40
CA LYS A 57 23.06 -17.09 5.36
C LYS A 57 23.13 -16.36 4.01
N THR A 58 22.05 -15.71 3.62
CA THR A 58 21.94 -15.02 2.32
C THR A 58 22.60 -13.65 2.36
N ASN A 59 22.54 -12.99 3.52
CA ASN A 59 23.06 -11.65 3.80
C ASN A 59 22.71 -10.59 2.72
N PRO A 60 21.42 -10.45 2.32
CA PRO A 60 21.02 -9.45 1.34
C PRO A 60 21.13 -8.02 1.93
N ILE A 61 21.18 -7.03 1.05
CA ILE A 61 20.89 -5.64 1.43
C ILE A 61 19.40 -5.55 1.76
N VAL A 62 19.06 -5.25 3.01
CA VAL A 62 17.66 -5.13 3.44
C VAL A 62 17.27 -3.66 3.43
N ILE A 63 16.22 -3.29 2.72
CA ILE A 63 15.68 -1.92 2.68
C ILE A 63 14.32 -1.91 3.36
N GLY A 64 14.20 -1.20 4.48
CA GLY A 64 12.93 -1.04 5.20
C GLY A 64 12.16 0.19 4.70
N ILE A 65 10.90 0.03 4.30
CA ILE A 65 10.05 1.13 3.83
C ILE A 65 8.92 1.33 4.84
N ALA A 66 8.95 2.46 5.54
CA ALA A 66 7.97 2.88 6.52
C ALA A 66 7.34 4.22 6.11
N GLY A 67 6.38 4.71 6.91
CA GLY A 67 5.59 5.91 6.65
C GLY A 67 4.10 5.60 6.57
N SER A 68 3.26 6.62 6.54
CA SER A 68 1.81 6.47 6.61
C SER A 68 1.21 6.17 5.25
N VAL A 69 1.57 6.98 4.25
CA VAL A 69 1.04 6.87 2.88
C VAL A 69 2.17 6.60 1.89
N GLY A 70 1.87 5.82 0.84
CA GLY A 70 2.76 5.64 -0.30
C GLY A 70 3.77 4.48 -0.21
N LYS A 71 3.83 3.77 0.94
CA LYS A 71 4.73 2.61 1.15
C LYS A 71 4.71 1.60 -0.01
N SER A 72 3.52 1.12 -0.37
CA SER A 72 3.37 0.09 -1.40
C SER A 72 3.72 0.60 -2.80
N THR A 73 3.43 1.87 -3.11
CA THR A 73 3.82 2.52 -4.38
C THR A 73 5.33 2.63 -4.46
N PHE A 74 5.97 3.18 -3.41
CA PHE A 74 7.43 3.29 -3.32
C PHE A 74 8.11 1.94 -3.47
N ARG A 75 7.65 0.92 -2.71
CA ARG A 75 8.15 -0.45 -2.78
C ARG A 75 8.10 -0.99 -4.21
N THR A 76 6.96 -0.82 -4.88
CA THR A 76 6.74 -1.30 -6.24
C THR A 76 7.71 -0.65 -7.24
N TYR A 77 7.86 0.68 -7.18
CA TYR A 77 8.79 1.40 -8.04
C TYR A 77 10.25 1.02 -7.76
N LEU A 78 10.66 0.91 -6.49
CA LEU A 78 12.02 0.53 -6.13
C LEU A 78 12.34 -0.91 -6.60
N ILE A 79 11.39 -1.85 -6.49
CA ILE A 79 11.54 -3.21 -7.03
C ILE A 79 11.75 -3.15 -8.54
N GLN A 80 10.91 -2.42 -9.28
CA GLN A 80 11.00 -2.35 -10.74
C GLN A 80 12.33 -1.78 -11.20
N VAL A 81 12.83 -0.73 -10.54
CA VAL A 81 14.14 -0.13 -10.84
C VAL A 81 15.27 -1.11 -10.51
N LEU A 82 15.35 -1.60 -9.27
CA LEU A 82 16.49 -2.43 -8.85
C LEU A 82 16.51 -3.81 -9.52
N SER A 83 15.36 -4.33 -9.95
CA SER A 83 15.28 -5.62 -10.65
C SER A 83 15.93 -5.60 -12.05
N GLU A 84 16.27 -4.43 -12.60
CA GLU A 84 17.04 -4.35 -13.85
C GLU A 84 18.45 -4.92 -13.73
N LYS A 85 19.06 -4.83 -12.53
CA LYS A 85 20.44 -5.26 -12.29
C LYS A 85 20.61 -6.27 -11.15
N TYR A 86 19.65 -6.36 -10.24
CA TYR A 86 19.77 -7.15 -9.01
C TYR A 86 18.62 -8.15 -8.85
N LYS A 87 18.90 -9.26 -8.18
CA LYS A 87 17.85 -10.19 -7.71
C LYS A 87 17.18 -9.62 -6.47
N VAL A 88 16.00 -9.03 -6.67
CA VAL A 88 15.24 -8.36 -5.61
C VAL A 88 14.15 -9.28 -5.05
N LEU A 89 14.18 -9.49 -3.74
CA LEU A 89 13.08 -10.12 -3.02
C LEU A 89 12.05 -9.06 -2.60
N ASP A 90 10.80 -9.34 -2.95
CA ASP A 90 9.66 -8.51 -2.65
C ASP A 90 9.01 -8.86 -1.29
N GLY A 91 9.12 -7.96 -0.31
CA GLY A 91 8.49 -8.02 1.01
C GLY A 91 7.19 -7.21 1.14
N PHE A 92 6.12 -7.67 0.48
CA PHE A 92 4.82 -6.98 0.47
C PHE A 92 3.90 -7.28 1.68
N LEU A 93 4.16 -8.37 2.41
CA LEU A 93 3.40 -8.70 3.62
C LEU A 93 4.03 -7.97 4.81
N ASN A 94 3.41 -6.86 5.20
CA ASN A 94 4.04 -5.80 5.98
C ASN A 94 4.10 -6.01 7.51
N THR A 95 3.71 -7.18 8.00
CA THR A 95 3.84 -7.59 9.40
C THR A 95 5.06 -8.49 9.60
N LYS A 96 5.56 -8.60 10.84
CA LYS A 96 6.67 -9.51 11.17
C LYS A 96 6.42 -10.95 10.70
N LEU A 97 5.22 -11.47 10.97
CA LEU A 97 4.77 -12.79 10.52
C LEU A 97 4.74 -12.93 8.99
N GLY A 98 4.23 -11.90 8.32
CA GLY A 98 4.16 -11.81 6.87
C GLY A 98 5.54 -11.84 6.20
N LEU A 99 6.45 -11.00 6.67
CA LEU A 99 7.83 -10.96 6.18
C LEU A 99 8.57 -12.26 6.43
N ALA A 100 8.42 -12.87 7.62
CA ALA A 100 9.02 -14.17 7.92
C ALA A 100 8.57 -15.26 6.94
N THR A 101 7.28 -15.27 6.61
CA THR A 101 6.70 -16.17 5.61
C THR A 101 7.31 -15.96 4.23
N ILE A 102 7.47 -14.70 3.79
CA ILE A 102 8.12 -14.37 2.51
C ILE A 102 9.57 -14.85 2.50
N ILE A 103 10.33 -14.59 3.56
CA ILE A 103 11.74 -14.99 3.67
C ILE A 103 11.87 -16.51 3.59
N VAL A 104 11.09 -17.25 4.39
CA VAL A 104 11.17 -18.71 4.41
C VAL A 104 10.75 -19.32 3.07
N ASN A 105 9.76 -18.75 2.39
CA ASN A 105 9.32 -19.28 1.11
C ASN A 105 10.22 -18.93 -0.07
N ASN A 106 10.78 -17.72 -0.09
CA ASN A 106 11.31 -17.14 -1.32
C ASN A 106 12.79 -16.71 -1.23
N LEU A 107 13.30 -16.36 -0.04
CA LEU A 107 14.70 -15.94 0.10
C LEU A 107 15.65 -17.11 -0.19
N THR A 108 16.55 -16.88 -1.14
CA THR A 108 17.51 -17.87 -1.68
C THR A 108 18.83 -17.19 -2.06
N ASN A 109 19.00 -16.73 -3.30
CA ASN A 109 20.18 -16.02 -3.81
C ASN A 109 19.87 -14.56 -4.18
N HIS A 110 18.94 -13.95 -3.45
CA HIS A 110 18.56 -12.56 -3.66
C HIS A 110 19.63 -11.65 -3.06
N GLU A 111 19.93 -10.57 -3.76
CA GLU A 111 20.95 -9.58 -3.38
C GLU A 111 20.32 -8.45 -2.56
N VAL A 112 19.04 -8.15 -2.84
CA VAL A 112 18.29 -7.10 -2.17
C VAL A 112 16.98 -7.68 -1.63
N PHE A 113 16.61 -7.31 -0.42
CA PHE A 113 15.30 -7.58 0.16
C PHE A 113 14.63 -6.27 0.52
N ILE A 114 13.53 -5.95 -0.16
CA ILE A 114 12.77 -4.72 0.08
C ILE A 114 11.55 -5.06 0.92
N ALA A 115 11.51 -4.60 2.16
CA ALA A 115 10.45 -4.87 3.13
C ALA A 115 9.57 -3.64 3.33
N GLU A 116 8.29 -3.74 2.97
CA GLU A 116 7.27 -2.78 3.38
C GLU A 116 6.91 -3.03 4.85
N LEU A 117 6.91 -1.98 5.68
CA LEU A 117 6.68 -2.08 7.12
C LEU A 117 5.39 -1.35 7.48
N GLY A 118 4.44 -2.09 8.01
CA GLY A 118 3.19 -1.57 8.55
C GLY A 118 3.22 -1.60 10.07
N ILE A 119 2.59 -0.61 10.69
CA ILE A 119 2.37 -0.54 12.13
C ILE A 119 0.91 -0.28 12.40
N ASP A 120 0.34 -1.00 13.35
CA ASP A 120 -0.95 -0.71 13.95
C ASP A 120 -0.76 -0.22 15.39
N ARG A 121 0.29 -0.67 16.09
CA ARG A 121 0.52 -0.40 17.53
C ARG A 121 1.94 0.06 17.82
N LEU A 122 2.11 0.74 18.95
CA LEU A 122 3.44 1.15 19.44
C LEU A 122 4.34 -0.06 19.71
N GLY A 123 5.61 0.07 19.35
CA GLY A 123 6.64 -0.96 19.48
C GLY A 123 6.70 -1.99 18.35
N GLU A 124 5.71 -2.05 17.44
CA GLU A 124 5.73 -2.98 16.32
C GLU A 124 6.86 -2.69 15.33
N MET A 125 7.18 -1.41 15.11
CA MET A 125 8.30 -1.04 14.24
C MET A 125 9.61 -1.58 14.80
N LYS A 126 9.80 -1.48 16.13
CA LYS A 126 10.97 -2.06 16.80
C LYS A 126 11.02 -3.58 16.61
N GLN A 127 9.91 -4.26 16.84
CA GLN A 127 9.84 -5.72 16.73
C GLN A 127 10.17 -6.23 15.33
N VAL A 128 9.67 -5.57 14.28
CA VAL A 128 9.94 -5.98 12.90
C VAL A 128 11.35 -5.62 12.46
N THR A 129 11.86 -4.45 12.86
CA THR A 129 13.21 -3.99 12.49
C THR A 129 14.32 -4.73 13.25
N ASP A 130 14.12 -5.11 14.51
CA ASP A 130 15.03 -5.98 15.26
C ASP A 130 15.18 -7.37 14.60
N PHE A 131 14.10 -7.83 13.96
CA PHE A 131 14.01 -9.10 13.25
C PHE A 131 14.67 -9.06 11.86
N ILE A 132 14.24 -8.15 10.98
CA ILE A 132 14.78 -8.09 9.59
C ILE A 132 16.12 -7.36 9.49
N ARG A 133 16.45 -6.51 10.47
CA ARG A 133 17.66 -5.67 10.54
C ARG A 133 17.95 -4.93 9.22
N PRO A 134 17.15 -3.91 8.86
CA PRO A 134 17.36 -3.14 7.64
C PRO A 134 18.80 -2.61 7.55
N THR A 135 19.42 -2.65 6.38
CA THR A 135 20.70 -1.97 6.12
C THR A 135 20.51 -0.46 6.23
N PHE A 136 19.45 0.05 5.60
CA PHE A 136 18.96 1.42 5.70
C PHE A 136 17.45 1.44 5.47
N SER A 137 16.84 2.59 5.73
CA SER A 137 15.39 2.73 5.74
C SER A 137 14.91 3.94 4.94
N VAL A 138 13.68 3.88 4.44
CA VAL A 138 12.99 4.96 3.74
C VAL A 138 11.72 5.30 4.50
N ILE A 139 11.45 6.58 4.66
CA ILE A 139 10.18 7.10 5.17
C ILE A 139 9.47 7.84 4.04
N THR A 140 8.31 7.34 3.63
CA THR A 140 7.61 7.87 2.44
C THR A 140 6.91 9.21 2.70
N LYS A 141 5.92 9.21 3.60
CA LYS A 141 5.16 10.39 4.01
C LYS A 141 4.63 10.14 5.42
N LEU A 142 4.78 11.10 6.33
CA LEU A 142 4.28 11.00 7.70
C LEU A 142 2.99 11.80 7.85
N GLU A 143 1.88 11.13 8.16
CA GLU A 143 0.59 11.76 8.42
C GLU A 143 -0.14 11.05 9.56
N LYS A 144 -1.28 11.62 9.98
CA LYS A 144 -2.14 10.97 10.97
C LYS A 144 -2.67 9.66 10.38
N GLU A 145 -2.39 8.55 11.06
CA GLU A 145 -2.92 7.22 10.77
C GLU A 145 -3.04 6.44 12.09
N HIS A 146 -3.96 5.47 12.16
CA HIS A 146 -4.08 4.53 13.29
C HIS A 146 -4.12 5.21 14.67
N LEU A 147 -4.64 6.43 14.76
CA LEU A 147 -4.61 7.25 16.00
C LEU A 147 -5.32 6.58 17.17
N GLN A 148 -6.28 5.68 16.93
CA GLN A 148 -6.90 4.89 17.99
C GLN A 148 -5.86 4.09 18.82
N PHE A 149 -4.82 3.58 18.17
CA PHE A 149 -3.81 2.72 18.79
C PHE A 149 -2.48 3.44 19.04
N LEU A 150 -2.15 4.43 18.21
CA LEU A 150 -0.92 5.22 18.32
C LEU A 150 -1.12 6.50 19.15
N GLY A 151 -2.36 6.94 19.38
CA GLY A 151 -2.71 8.08 20.23
C GLY A 151 -2.64 9.43 19.51
N ASN A 152 -1.45 9.84 19.04
CA ASN A 152 -1.23 11.15 18.43
C ASN A 152 -0.20 11.11 17.27
N LEU A 153 -0.04 12.24 16.58
CA LEU A 153 0.88 12.34 15.44
C LEU A 153 2.35 12.16 15.85
N ASP A 154 2.76 12.68 16.99
CA ASP A 154 4.16 12.56 17.48
C ASP A 154 4.54 11.09 17.72
N ASN A 155 3.58 10.29 18.18
CA ASN A 155 3.73 8.85 18.33
C ASN A 155 3.83 8.14 16.97
N VAL A 156 3.02 8.53 15.97
CA VAL A 156 3.13 7.99 14.60
C VAL A 156 4.51 8.27 14.02
N ILE A 157 4.99 9.51 14.16
CA ILE A 157 6.30 9.94 13.68
C ILE A 157 7.39 9.16 14.42
N SER A 158 7.37 9.15 15.74
CA SER A 158 8.37 8.49 16.58
C SER A 158 8.47 7.00 16.29
N GLU A 159 7.33 6.31 16.16
CA GLU A 159 7.26 4.88 15.84
C GLU A 159 7.83 4.61 14.44
N ASN A 160 7.45 5.38 13.42
CA ASN A 160 8.00 5.22 12.07
C ASN A 160 9.52 5.47 12.02
N LEU A 161 10.02 6.46 12.76
CA LEU A 161 11.45 6.78 12.79
C LEU A 161 12.30 5.74 13.52
N VAL A 162 11.71 4.85 14.32
CA VAL A 162 12.41 3.64 14.84
C VAL A 162 13.01 2.84 13.68
N CYS A 163 12.36 2.82 12.51
CA CYS A 163 12.87 2.13 11.33
C CYS A 163 14.27 2.59 10.92
N ILE A 164 14.57 3.88 11.04
CA ILE A 164 15.89 4.42 10.74
C ILE A 164 16.85 4.13 11.90
N LYS A 165 16.42 4.38 13.15
CA LYS A 165 17.22 4.16 14.37
C LYS A 165 17.73 2.72 14.48
N ASN A 166 16.91 1.76 14.11
CA ASN A 166 17.21 0.32 14.16
C ASN A 166 17.85 -0.23 12.88
N SER A 167 18.07 0.60 11.85
CA SER A 167 18.83 0.17 10.67
C SER A 167 20.32 0.02 11.02
N LYS A 168 21.01 -0.92 10.37
CA LYS A 168 22.44 -1.22 10.61
C LYS A 168 23.32 0.03 10.50
N ASN A 169 23.03 0.87 9.50
CA ASN A 169 23.82 2.07 9.22
C ASN A 169 23.26 3.34 9.90
N LYS A 170 22.16 3.22 10.66
CA LYS A 170 21.39 4.37 11.19
C LYS A 170 21.10 5.42 10.11
N MET A 171 20.84 4.95 8.89
CA MET A 171 20.71 5.78 7.69
C MET A 171 19.29 5.76 7.15
N GLY A 172 18.76 6.95 6.86
CA GLY A 172 17.39 7.16 6.41
C GLY A 172 17.31 7.97 5.13
N TYR A 173 16.29 7.69 4.32
CA TYR A 173 15.87 8.53 3.19
C TYR A 173 14.49 9.09 3.48
N ILE A 174 14.34 10.41 3.45
CA ILE A 174 13.11 11.10 3.86
C ILE A 174 12.75 12.18 2.85
N ASN A 175 11.46 12.35 2.59
CA ASN A 175 10.98 13.43 1.74
C ASN A 175 11.36 14.79 2.34
N ILE A 176 11.93 15.69 1.54
CA ILE A 176 12.33 17.03 2.00
C ILE A 176 11.15 17.80 2.62
N LYS A 177 9.91 17.54 2.20
CA LYS A 177 8.71 18.17 2.77
C LYS A 177 8.47 17.79 4.23
N ASP A 178 8.97 16.64 4.67
CA ASP A 178 8.86 16.15 6.04
C ASP A 178 10.11 16.48 6.88
N LYS A 179 11.10 17.19 6.31
CA LYS A 179 12.37 17.52 6.97
C LYS A 179 12.16 18.18 8.34
N LYS A 180 11.34 19.22 8.39
CA LYS A 180 11.07 19.97 9.62
C LYS A 180 10.50 19.07 10.71
N ILE A 181 9.52 18.22 10.36
CA ILE A 181 8.87 17.30 11.29
C ILE A 181 9.90 16.32 11.85
N VAL A 182 10.81 15.80 11.03
CA VAL A 182 11.83 14.84 11.49
C VAL A 182 12.91 15.51 12.34
N GLU A 183 13.39 16.69 11.97
CA GLU A 183 14.41 17.42 12.72
C GLU A 183 13.93 17.84 14.13
N GLU A 184 12.62 18.05 14.31
CA GLU A 184 12.01 18.28 15.62
C GLU A 184 11.98 17.01 16.50
N HIS A 185 12.00 15.82 15.90
CA HIS A 185 11.91 14.55 16.62
C HIS A 185 13.27 13.86 16.81
N ILE A 186 14.28 14.22 16.01
CA ILE A 186 15.57 13.54 15.95
C ILE A 186 16.70 14.49 15.59
N HIS A 187 17.76 14.49 16.42
CA HIS A 187 18.99 15.26 16.17
C HIS A 187 20.19 14.42 15.68
N ASP A 188 20.17 13.08 15.87
CA ASP A 188 21.36 12.21 15.71
C ASP A 188 21.23 11.11 14.65
N LEU A 189 20.45 11.31 13.57
CA LEU A 189 20.35 10.33 12.48
C LEU A 189 21.00 10.82 11.19
N ASN A 190 21.62 9.89 10.45
CA ASN A 190 22.16 10.15 9.13
C ASN A 190 21.02 10.09 8.10
N VAL A 191 20.36 11.23 7.89
CA VAL A 191 19.19 11.35 7.01
C VAL A 191 19.56 12.07 5.72
N ASN A 192 19.29 11.43 4.59
CA ASN A 192 19.33 12.06 3.27
C ASN A 192 17.92 12.52 2.89
N TYR A 193 17.80 13.79 2.54
CA TYR A 193 16.54 14.37 2.10
C TYR A 193 16.44 14.38 0.58
N PHE A 194 15.30 13.97 0.03
CA PHE A 194 15.08 13.92 -1.41
C PHE A 194 13.94 14.85 -1.86
N SER A 195 14.00 15.30 -3.11
CA SER A 195 12.93 16.02 -3.81
C SER A 195 12.80 15.55 -5.26
N SER A 196 11.74 15.97 -5.94
CA SER A 196 11.42 15.60 -7.32
C SER A 196 12.23 16.33 -8.40
N ASN A 197 13.30 17.06 -8.07
CA ASN A 197 13.82 18.15 -8.92
C ASN A 197 14.19 17.76 -10.37
N ASP A 198 14.42 16.47 -10.66
CA ASP A 198 14.80 15.98 -11.98
C ASP A 198 13.79 15.05 -12.67
N ILE A 199 12.65 14.76 -12.05
CA ILE A 199 11.68 13.76 -12.54
C ILE A 199 10.31 14.40 -12.69
N ASN A 200 9.84 14.46 -13.94
CA ASN A 200 8.54 15.02 -14.30
C ASN A 200 7.78 14.03 -15.18
N LEU A 201 7.31 12.93 -14.59
CA LEU A 201 6.35 12.05 -15.24
C LEU A 201 4.94 12.58 -15.01
N ASP A 202 4.01 12.25 -15.91
CA ASP A 202 2.58 12.57 -15.81
C ASP A 202 1.88 11.68 -14.76
N ILE A 203 2.36 11.81 -13.52
CA ILE A 203 1.95 11.09 -12.32
C ILE A 203 1.79 12.10 -11.17
N PRO A 204 1.10 11.74 -10.06
CA PRO A 204 1.00 12.62 -8.89
C PRO A 204 2.37 13.11 -8.41
N GLU A 205 2.45 14.38 -7.98
CA GLU A 205 3.70 15.01 -7.54
C GLU A 205 4.39 14.22 -6.40
N HIS A 206 3.63 13.66 -5.45
CA HIS A 206 4.19 12.84 -4.39
C HIS A 206 4.87 11.57 -4.93
N GLU A 207 4.39 11.00 -6.04
CA GLU A 207 5.03 9.86 -6.70
C GLU A 207 6.30 10.28 -7.44
N ASN A 208 6.33 11.46 -8.07
CA ASN A 208 7.57 12.00 -8.66
C ASN A 208 8.65 12.20 -7.57
N ASN A 209 8.26 12.59 -6.35
CA ASN A 209 9.19 12.64 -5.22
C ASN A 209 9.73 11.25 -4.83
N TYR A 210 8.89 10.20 -4.84
CA TYR A 210 9.34 8.83 -4.61
C TYR A 210 10.37 8.40 -5.64
N LEU A 211 10.16 8.71 -6.92
CA LEU A 211 11.12 8.42 -7.97
C LEU A 211 12.44 9.17 -7.76
N GLY A 212 12.41 10.41 -7.26
CA GLY A 212 13.61 11.18 -6.93
C GLY A 212 14.43 10.50 -5.85
N CYS A 213 13.76 10.01 -4.80
CA CYS A 213 14.41 9.19 -3.77
C CYS A 213 15.00 7.90 -4.34
N ILE A 214 14.25 7.20 -5.20
CA ILE A 214 14.68 5.92 -5.77
C ILE A 214 15.89 6.14 -6.67
N LYS A 215 15.94 7.23 -7.45
CA LYS A 215 17.12 7.64 -8.22
C LYS A 215 18.33 7.75 -7.30
N MET A 216 18.21 8.54 -6.21
CA MET A 216 19.29 8.76 -5.25
C MET A 216 19.78 7.45 -4.62
N ILE A 217 18.87 6.58 -4.16
CA ILE A 217 19.21 5.25 -3.63
C ILE A 217 19.92 4.41 -4.68
N ALA A 218 19.37 4.36 -5.90
CA ALA A 218 19.91 3.56 -7.00
C ALA A 218 21.31 4.02 -7.39
N THR A 219 21.61 5.32 -7.43
CA THR A 219 22.92 5.84 -7.83
C THR A 219 23.96 5.82 -6.71
N GLU A 220 23.55 5.96 -5.45
CA GLU A 220 24.49 6.04 -4.31
C GLU A 220 24.80 4.67 -3.68
N LYS A 221 23.84 3.75 -3.70
CA LYS A 221 23.93 2.46 -3.00
C LYS A 221 23.98 1.27 -3.95
N PHE A 222 23.67 1.50 -5.21
CA PHE A 222 23.67 0.49 -6.26
C PHE A 222 24.42 1.02 -7.49
N ASP A 223 24.74 0.13 -8.41
CA ASP A 223 25.49 0.45 -9.62
C ASP A 223 24.53 0.91 -10.72
N PHE A 224 23.81 2.01 -10.50
CA PHE A 224 22.95 2.64 -11.52
C PHE A 224 23.54 3.95 -12.01
N THR A 225 23.53 4.13 -13.33
CA THR A 225 23.76 5.43 -13.96
C THR A 225 22.43 6.17 -14.18
N ASP A 226 22.49 7.47 -14.45
CA ASP A 226 21.32 8.24 -14.87
C ASP A 226 20.64 7.65 -16.13
N ALA A 227 21.43 7.05 -17.03
CA ALA A 227 20.93 6.42 -18.23
C ALA A 227 20.16 5.12 -17.93
N ASP A 228 20.64 4.32 -16.97
CA ASP A 228 19.94 3.12 -16.51
C ASP A 228 18.62 3.51 -15.85
N PHE A 229 18.65 4.48 -14.94
CA PHE A 229 17.44 4.94 -14.26
C PHE A 229 16.38 5.45 -15.23
N LYS A 230 16.76 6.24 -16.26
CA LYS A 230 15.84 6.68 -17.31
C LYS A 230 15.20 5.54 -18.09
N LYS A 231 15.93 4.43 -18.32
CA LYS A 231 15.37 3.24 -18.95
C LYS A 231 14.32 2.57 -18.06
N ALA A 232 14.63 2.42 -16.77
CA ALA A 232 13.71 1.87 -15.78
C ALA A 232 12.38 2.65 -15.71
N LEU A 233 12.44 3.98 -15.79
CA LEU A 233 11.24 4.84 -15.77
C LEU A 233 10.24 4.52 -16.88
N ASN A 234 10.67 4.00 -18.04
CA ASN A 234 9.77 3.69 -19.15
C ASN A 234 8.82 2.53 -18.85
N PHE A 235 9.17 1.67 -17.88
CA PHE A 235 8.42 0.48 -17.51
C PHE A 235 7.77 0.62 -16.13
N ILE A 236 7.75 1.82 -15.56
CA ILE A 236 7.18 2.03 -14.24
C ILE A 236 5.67 1.84 -14.25
N GLU A 237 5.21 0.92 -13.41
CA GLU A 237 3.80 0.60 -13.21
C GLU A 237 3.41 0.76 -11.74
N ARG A 238 2.26 1.40 -11.50
CA ARG A 238 1.67 1.48 -10.16
C ARG A 238 1.18 0.11 -9.71
N PRO A 239 1.27 -0.21 -8.41
CA PRO A 239 0.59 -1.38 -7.87
C PRO A 239 -0.92 -1.30 -8.15
N LYS A 240 -1.56 -2.46 -8.34
CA LYS A 240 -2.99 -2.55 -8.62
C LYS A 240 -3.81 -1.81 -7.54
N GLY A 241 -4.89 -1.16 -7.95
CA GLY A 241 -5.78 -0.42 -7.07
C GLY A 241 -5.15 0.84 -6.46
N ARG A 242 -4.09 1.38 -7.06
CA ARG A 242 -3.46 2.66 -6.65
C ARG A 242 -3.38 3.58 -7.86
N LEU A 243 -4.40 4.44 -8.03
CA LEU A 243 -4.51 5.42 -9.12
C LEU A 243 -4.21 4.85 -10.52
N ASN A 244 -4.59 3.60 -10.77
CA ASN A 244 -4.39 2.97 -12.09
C ASN A 244 -5.45 3.50 -13.06
N LEU A 245 -5.03 3.97 -14.23
CA LEU A 245 -5.96 4.35 -15.29
C LEU A 245 -6.36 3.12 -16.11
N ILE A 246 -7.65 2.77 -16.07
CA ILE A 246 -8.22 1.58 -16.70
C ILE A 246 -9.26 1.99 -17.74
N LYS A 247 -9.32 1.25 -18.85
CA LYS A 247 -10.39 1.42 -19.84
C LYS A 247 -11.71 0.89 -19.27
N GLY A 248 -12.73 1.75 -19.26
CA GLY A 248 -14.08 1.38 -18.90
C GLY A 248 -14.91 0.96 -20.12
N LYS A 249 -16.05 0.34 -19.85
CA LYS A 249 -17.08 0.03 -20.85
C LYS A 249 -17.53 1.29 -21.58
N LYS A 250 -18.02 1.11 -22.81
CA LYS A 250 -18.54 2.18 -23.67
C LYS A 250 -17.55 3.33 -23.93
N GLY A 251 -16.24 3.09 -23.78
CA GLY A 251 -15.21 4.12 -23.98
C GLY A 251 -15.05 5.11 -22.81
N SER A 252 -15.63 4.80 -21.65
CA SER A 252 -15.35 5.53 -20.40
C SER A 252 -13.95 5.24 -19.87
N LEU A 253 -13.50 6.01 -18.90
CA LEU A 253 -12.25 5.79 -18.19
C LEU A 253 -12.49 5.54 -16.70
N ILE A 254 -11.58 4.85 -16.04
CA ILE A 254 -11.64 4.57 -14.62
C ILE A 254 -10.28 4.87 -14.00
N VAL A 255 -10.26 5.68 -12.94
CA VAL A 255 -9.12 5.82 -12.04
C VAL A 255 -9.39 4.89 -10.86
N ASP A 256 -8.74 3.73 -10.87
CA ASP A 256 -8.85 2.71 -9.82
C ASP A 256 -7.88 3.01 -8.67
N ASP A 257 -8.44 3.44 -7.53
CA ASP A 257 -7.74 3.61 -6.26
C ASP A 257 -8.43 2.78 -5.14
N SER A 258 -8.92 1.59 -5.52
CA SER A 258 -9.73 0.72 -4.65
C SER A 258 -8.95 -0.09 -3.61
N TYR A 259 -7.61 0.08 -3.53
CA TYR A 259 -6.79 -0.69 -2.59
C TYR A 259 -7.06 -0.33 -1.12
N ASN A 260 -7.11 0.97 -0.78
CA ASN A 260 -7.49 1.40 0.56
C ASN A 260 -7.84 2.89 0.60
N ALA A 261 -8.62 3.28 1.62
CA ALA A 261 -8.86 4.66 1.99
C ALA A 261 -8.62 4.79 3.50
N VAL A 262 -7.47 5.39 3.83
CA VAL A 262 -7.00 5.54 5.22
C VAL A 262 -7.45 6.90 5.73
N CYS A 263 -6.88 7.96 5.16
CA CYS A 263 -7.14 9.34 5.56
C CYS A 263 -7.81 10.18 4.46
N ASP A 264 -8.36 11.33 4.86
CA ASP A 264 -8.95 12.33 3.97
C ASP A 264 -7.96 12.90 2.94
N THR A 265 -6.73 13.19 3.34
CA THR A 265 -5.66 13.70 2.47
C THR A 265 -5.43 12.78 1.27
N SER A 266 -5.33 11.46 1.51
CA SER A 266 -5.17 10.46 0.44
C SER A 266 -6.36 10.45 -0.52
N VAL A 267 -7.59 10.60 -0.01
CA VAL A 267 -8.79 10.66 -0.86
C VAL A 267 -8.78 11.93 -1.70
N ILE A 268 -8.50 13.08 -1.10
CA ILE A 268 -8.49 14.39 -1.76
C ILE A 268 -7.40 14.42 -2.85
N GLU A 269 -6.20 13.92 -2.57
CA GLU A 269 -5.11 13.84 -3.56
C GLU A 269 -5.51 12.97 -4.77
N GLY A 270 -6.14 11.81 -4.53
CA GLY A 270 -6.61 10.97 -5.63
C GLY A 270 -7.78 11.59 -6.42
N ILE A 271 -8.66 12.36 -5.77
CA ILE A 271 -9.70 13.14 -6.48
C ILE A 271 -9.06 14.23 -7.36
N LYS A 272 -8.05 14.95 -6.84
CA LYS A 272 -7.30 15.95 -7.63
C LYS A 272 -6.65 15.30 -8.86
N TYR A 273 -6.03 14.14 -8.69
CA TYR A 273 -5.48 13.38 -9.81
C TYR A 273 -6.57 13.00 -10.83
N ALA A 274 -7.68 12.42 -10.37
CA ALA A 274 -8.79 12.04 -11.25
C ALA A 274 -9.40 13.23 -11.99
N LYS A 275 -9.48 14.40 -11.35
CA LYS A 275 -9.89 15.66 -11.97
C LYS A 275 -8.95 16.04 -13.11
N ASN A 276 -7.64 16.02 -12.88
CA ASN A 276 -6.65 16.34 -13.92
C ASN A 276 -6.75 15.37 -15.11
N ILE A 277 -6.96 14.07 -14.85
CA ILE A 277 -7.18 13.08 -15.92
C ILE A 277 -8.50 13.36 -16.66
N ALA A 278 -9.56 13.70 -15.94
CA ALA A 278 -10.85 14.02 -16.56
C ALA A 278 -10.72 15.24 -17.49
N GLU A 279 -10.01 16.28 -17.07
CA GLU A 279 -9.71 17.46 -17.90
C GLU A 279 -8.86 17.09 -19.13
N LYS A 280 -7.78 16.34 -18.92
CA LYS A 280 -6.87 15.88 -20.00
C LYS A 280 -7.59 15.12 -21.11
N TYR A 281 -8.55 14.26 -20.74
CA TYR A 281 -9.30 13.43 -21.70
C TYR A 281 -10.69 13.97 -22.02
N ASN A 282 -11.01 15.19 -21.59
CA ASN A 282 -12.32 15.83 -21.74
C ASN A 282 -13.49 14.91 -21.34
N LYS A 283 -13.41 14.38 -20.11
CA LYS A 283 -14.41 13.47 -19.51
C LYS A 283 -15.14 14.16 -18.35
N ASN A 284 -16.38 13.74 -18.13
CA ASN A 284 -17.18 14.08 -16.97
C ASN A 284 -16.75 13.23 -15.77
N LEU A 285 -16.29 13.89 -14.70
CA LEU A 285 -15.83 13.23 -13.49
C LEU A 285 -16.99 12.72 -12.64
N ASN A 286 -17.00 11.42 -12.36
CA ASN A 286 -17.90 10.74 -11.44
C ASN A 286 -17.09 10.20 -10.26
N ILE A 287 -17.56 10.43 -9.03
CA ILE A 287 -16.86 10.06 -7.80
C ILE A 287 -17.57 8.88 -7.15
N ILE A 288 -16.82 7.84 -6.77
CA ILE A 288 -17.35 6.65 -6.09
C ILE A 288 -16.49 6.39 -4.86
N LEU A 289 -17.07 6.62 -3.68
CA LEU A 289 -16.38 6.51 -2.39
C LEU A 289 -17.05 5.49 -1.48
N SER A 290 -16.26 4.84 -0.63
CA SER A 290 -16.75 4.23 0.61
C SER A 290 -16.24 5.02 1.81
N PRO A 291 -16.82 4.84 3.00
CA PRO A 291 -16.26 5.35 4.25
C PRO A 291 -14.78 5.00 4.43
N LEU A 292 -14.04 5.94 5.03
CA LEU A 292 -12.64 5.76 5.44
C LEU A 292 -12.54 4.68 6.52
N ARG A 293 -11.41 3.98 6.58
CA ARG A 293 -11.12 3.02 7.64
C ARG A 293 -10.30 3.67 8.75
N GLU A 294 -10.88 4.70 9.38
CA GLU A 294 -10.33 5.27 10.61
C GLU A 294 -11.39 5.29 11.71
N THR A 295 -10.92 5.11 12.93
CA THR A 295 -11.73 4.92 14.13
C THR A 295 -11.33 5.95 15.17
N GLY A 296 -12.32 6.44 15.92
CA GLY A 296 -12.12 7.41 17.01
C GLY A 296 -12.54 8.84 16.63
N ASP A 297 -12.10 9.80 17.44
CA ASP A 297 -12.64 11.17 17.47
C ASP A 297 -12.46 11.98 16.18
N THR A 298 -11.62 11.51 15.26
CA THR A 298 -11.35 12.19 13.99
C THR A 298 -12.12 11.62 12.79
N GLU A 299 -12.84 10.49 12.95
CA GLU A 299 -13.55 9.82 11.85
C GLU A 299 -14.52 10.80 11.16
N GLN A 300 -15.34 11.51 11.94
CA GLN A 300 -16.31 12.46 11.40
C GLN A 300 -15.64 13.67 10.72
N VAL A 301 -14.55 14.19 11.29
CA VAL A 301 -13.82 15.35 10.75
C VAL A 301 -13.24 15.03 9.37
N GLN A 302 -12.65 13.84 9.21
CA GLN A 302 -12.04 13.45 7.94
C GLN A 302 -13.09 13.27 6.83
N HIS A 303 -14.22 12.64 7.13
CA HIS A 303 -15.31 12.52 6.14
C HIS A 303 -15.86 13.88 5.75
N LYS A 304 -16.03 14.78 6.72
CA LYS A 304 -16.43 16.18 6.49
C LYS A 304 -15.45 16.89 5.55
N ASN A 305 -14.13 16.78 5.77
CA ASN A 305 -13.13 17.43 4.92
C ASN A 305 -13.22 16.98 3.45
N VAL A 306 -13.42 15.68 3.21
CA VAL A 306 -13.63 15.15 1.86
C VAL A 306 -14.92 15.67 1.25
N ALA A 307 -16.04 15.68 2.00
CA ALA A 307 -17.32 16.18 1.52
C ALA A 307 -17.25 17.69 1.16
N GLU A 308 -16.63 18.50 2.01
CA GLU A 308 -16.39 19.92 1.75
C GLU A 308 -15.54 20.16 0.51
N PHE A 309 -14.53 19.31 0.27
CA PHE A 309 -13.74 19.36 -0.96
C PHE A 309 -14.58 18.98 -2.18
N LEU A 310 -15.41 17.94 -2.10
CA LEU A 310 -16.33 17.54 -3.17
C LEU A 310 -17.34 18.64 -3.51
N ASN A 311 -17.83 19.39 -2.52
CA ASN A 311 -18.72 20.54 -2.75
C ASN A 311 -18.05 21.63 -3.61
N LYS A 312 -16.71 21.77 -3.56
CA LYS A 312 -15.95 22.81 -4.28
C LYS A 312 -15.57 22.46 -5.73
N ILE A 313 -15.70 21.20 -6.16
CA ILE A 313 -15.23 20.75 -7.49
C ILE A 313 -16.38 20.38 -8.43
N ASN A 314 -16.20 20.52 -9.75
CA ASN A 314 -17.22 20.07 -10.69
C ASN A 314 -17.22 18.54 -10.81
N THR A 315 -18.35 17.90 -10.52
CA THR A 315 -18.57 16.45 -10.65
C THR A 315 -19.95 16.21 -11.26
N LYS A 316 -20.05 15.20 -12.13
CA LYS A 316 -21.33 14.80 -12.75
C LYS A 316 -22.22 14.06 -11.74
N ASN A 317 -21.64 13.08 -11.05
CA ASN A 317 -22.33 12.28 -10.04
C ASN A 317 -21.40 11.95 -8.88
N ILE A 318 -21.98 11.80 -7.69
CA ILE A 318 -21.32 11.29 -6.48
C ILE A 318 -22.05 10.02 -6.04
N TYR A 319 -21.30 8.95 -5.84
CA TYR A 319 -21.79 7.66 -5.37
C TYR A 319 -21.10 7.31 -4.06
N LEU A 320 -21.87 6.95 -3.04
CA LEU A 320 -21.38 6.52 -1.74
C LEU A 320 -21.75 5.05 -1.51
N CYS A 321 -20.82 4.26 -0.97
CA CYS A 321 -20.99 2.82 -0.79
C CYS A 321 -20.66 2.42 0.65
N GLY A 322 -21.64 1.87 1.39
CA GLY A 322 -21.45 1.34 2.74
C GLY A 322 -22.32 2.01 3.80
N GLU A 323 -22.48 1.34 4.94
CA GLU A 323 -23.38 1.73 6.02
C GLU A 323 -23.04 3.09 6.66
N LYS A 324 -21.76 3.46 6.74
CA LYS A 324 -21.31 4.75 7.30
C LYS A 324 -21.27 5.88 6.26
N SER A 325 -21.95 5.74 5.12
CA SER A 325 -21.97 6.78 4.08
C SER A 325 -22.60 8.09 4.56
N ASN A 326 -23.38 8.04 5.64
CA ASN A 326 -23.96 9.22 6.28
C ASN A 326 -22.91 10.26 6.70
N LEU A 327 -21.72 9.80 7.11
CA LEU A 327 -20.60 10.68 7.46
C LEU A 327 -20.18 11.62 6.32
N TYR A 328 -20.35 11.19 5.06
CA TYR A 328 -20.18 12.07 3.91
C TYR A 328 -21.46 12.82 3.59
N SER A 329 -22.60 12.11 3.48
CA SER A 329 -23.84 12.71 2.97
C SER A 329 -24.36 13.86 3.83
N ASP A 330 -24.16 13.81 5.15
CA ASP A 330 -24.58 14.86 6.07
C ASP A 330 -23.87 16.20 5.80
N CYS A 331 -22.71 16.16 5.12
CA CYS A 331 -21.91 17.33 4.77
C CYS A 331 -21.93 17.67 3.26
N LEU A 332 -22.54 16.84 2.41
CA LEU A 332 -22.61 17.06 0.96
C LEU A 332 -23.78 17.97 0.61
N THR A 333 -23.51 19.01 -0.18
CA THR A 333 -24.55 19.91 -0.72
C THR A 333 -25.00 19.52 -2.13
N LYS A 334 -24.33 18.53 -2.74
CA LYS A 334 -24.62 18.02 -4.08
C LYS A 334 -25.45 16.75 -4.03
N PRO A 335 -26.27 16.47 -5.05
CA PRO A 335 -26.96 15.19 -5.16
C PRO A 335 -25.97 14.02 -5.17
N PHE A 336 -26.32 12.96 -4.45
CA PHE A 336 -25.54 11.73 -4.37
C PHE A 336 -26.46 10.51 -4.44
N VAL A 337 -25.88 9.34 -4.72
CA VAL A 337 -26.56 8.04 -4.71
C VAL A 337 -25.85 7.13 -3.71
N ILE A 338 -26.59 6.50 -2.81
CA ILE A 338 -26.05 5.55 -1.84
C ILE A 338 -26.30 4.11 -2.27
N PHE A 339 -25.30 3.27 -2.10
CA PHE A 339 -25.40 1.82 -2.20
C PHE A 339 -25.02 1.19 -0.85
N GLU A 340 -25.72 0.13 -0.46
CA GLU A 340 -25.39 -0.62 0.76
C GLU A 340 -24.05 -1.33 0.63
N ASP A 341 -23.78 -1.93 -0.54
CA ASP A 341 -22.54 -2.67 -0.80
C ASP A 341 -22.12 -2.57 -2.27
N SER A 342 -20.83 -2.86 -2.54
CA SER A 342 -20.23 -2.77 -3.88
C SER A 342 -20.87 -3.71 -4.91
N SER A 343 -21.47 -4.82 -4.46
CA SER A 343 -22.19 -5.78 -5.31
C SER A 343 -23.58 -5.27 -5.72
N LYS A 344 -24.16 -4.31 -5.00
CA LYS A 344 -25.44 -3.66 -5.34
C LYS A 344 -25.31 -2.37 -6.15
N ALA A 345 -24.08 -1.88 -6.38
CA ALA A 345 -23.86 -0.66 -7.14
C ALA A 345 -24.53 -0.68 -8.53
N LYS A 346 -25.39 0.32 -8.78
CA LYS A 346 -26.08 0.58 -10.06
C LYS A 346 -25.65 1.95 -10.59
N ILE A 347 -24.79 1.94 -11.61
CA ILE A 347 -24.11 3.14 -12.12
C ILE A 347 -24.40 3.24 -13.61
N SER A 348 -24.95 4.37 -14.05
CA SER A 348 -25.12 4.68 -15.46
C SER A 348 -23.81 5.23 -16.04
N MET A 349 -23.59 4.99 -17.35
CA MET A 349 -22.30 5.25 -17.97
C MET A 349 -22.45 5.61 -19.44
N SER A 350 -21.73 6.65 -19.84
CA SER A 350 -21.51 7.05 -21.23
C SER A 350 -20.02 7.09 -21.58
N SER A 351 -19.71 7.20 -22.86
CA SER A 351 -18.34 7.36 -23.36
C SER A 351 -17.65 8.62 -22.84
N SER A 352 -18.41 9.64 -22.45
CA SER A 352 -17.88 10.88 -21.87
C SER A 352 -17.48 10.75 -20.40
N ASP A 353 -17.69 9.61 -19.74
CA ASP A 353 -17.51 9.52 -18.29
C ASP A 353 -16.09 9.07 -17.90
N LEU A 354 -15.59 9.64 -16.79
CA LEU A 354 -14.48 9.11 -16.02
C LEU A 354 -14.97 8.80 -14.60
N PHE A 355 -14.65 7.62 -14.09
CA PHE A 355 -15.01 7.19 -12.74
C PHE A 355 -13.77 7.12 -11.85
N TYR A 356 -13.78 7.83 -10.73
CA TYR A 356 -12.79 7.66 -9.67
C TYR A 356 -13.38 6.75 -8.59
N VAL A 357 -12.68 5.65 -8.29
CA VAL A 357 -13.15 4.65 -7.32
C VAL A 357 -12.14 4.53 -6.19
N LYS A 358 -12.53 4.88 -4.96
CA LYS A 358 -11.69 4.72 -3.77
C LYS A 358 -12.51 4.26 -2.58
N GLY A 359 -11.91 3.47 -1.71
CA GLY A 359 -12.54 3.09 -0.47
C GLY A 359 -11.71 2.15 0.38
N SER A 360 -12.17 1.97 1.62
CA SER A 360 -11.60 1.01 2.54
C SER A 360 -11.65 -0.41 1.94
N GLN A 361 -10.63 -1.19 2.25
CA GLN A 361 -10.55 -2.60 1.86
C GLN A 361 -11.78 -3.43 2.23
N PHE A 362 -12.47 -3.07 3.33
CA PHE A 362 -13.66 -3.77 3.81
C PHE A 362 -14.80 -3.78 2.78
N TYR A 363 -15.02 -2.66 2.09
CA TYR A 363 -16.15 -2.50 1.16
C TYR A 363 -15.93 -3.11 -0.24
N ARG A 364 -14.73 -3.66 -0.49
CA ARG A 364 -14.41 -4.37 -1.74
C ARG A 364 -14.71 -3.54 -2.99
N MET A 365 -14.31 -2.26 -3.00
CA MET A 365 -14.61 -1.32 -4.08
C MET A 365 -14.09 -1.74 -5.46
N GLU A 366 -13.09 -2.63 -5.52
CA GLU A 366 -12.63 -3.28 -6.75
C GLU A 366 -13.74 -4.04 -7.48
N ASN A 367 -14.80 -4.47 -6.79
CA ASN A 367 -15.97 -5.07 -7.42
C ASN A 367 -16.75 -4.06 -8.28
N ILE A 368 -16.78 -2.79 -7.88
CA ILE A 368 -17.37 -1.73 -8.70
C ILE A 368 -16.50 -1.48 -9.93
N VAL A 369 -15.17 -1.40 -9.75
CA VAL A 369 -14.23 -1.28 -10.87
C VAL A 369 -14.42 -2.43 -11.86
N LYS A 370 -14.56 -3.67 -11.37
CA LYS A 370 -14.84 -4.86 -12.19
C LYS A 370 -16.13 -4.78 -12.99
N LYS A 371 -17.17 -4.13 -12.46
CA LYS A 371 -18.43 -3.92 -13.19
C LYS A 371 -18.30 -2.84 -14.27
N LEU A 372 -17.47 -1.83 -14.03
CA LEU A 372 -17.28 -0.70 -14.94
C LEU A 372 -16.24 -0.96 -16.02
N MET A 373 -15.22 -1.78 -15.75
CA MET A 373 -14.10 -2.06 -16.66
C MET A 373 -14.54 -2.69 -17.98
N ASP A 374 -13.78 -2.41 -19.04
CA ASP A 374 -13.93 -3.04 -20.36
C ASP A 374 -13.94 -4.58 -20.24
N PRO A 375 -14.96 -5.28 -20.80
CA PRO A 375 -15.07 -6.73 -20.74
C PRO A 375 -13.89 -7.50 -21.36
N ASN A 376 -13.13 -6.87 -22.27
CA ASN A 376 -11.96 -7.47 -22.90
C ASN A 376 -10.76 -7.57 -21.96
N LEU A 377 -10.76 -6.79 -20.88
CA LEU A 377 -9.72 -6.82 -19.87
C LEU A 377 -9.99 -7.94 -18.85
N LYS A 378 -8.92 -8.58 -18.38
CA LYS A 378 -9.00 -9.65 -17.39
C LYS A 378 -8.84 -9.07 -15.99
N ALA A 379 -9.90 -9.10 -15.19
CA ALA A 379 -9.89 -8.56 -13.82
C ALA A 379 -8.72 -9.08 -12.96
N LYS A 380 -8.38 -10.37 -13.07
CA LYS A 380 -7.24 -10.98 -12.36
C LYS A 380 -5.89 -10.31 -12.64
N ASP A 381 -5.74 -9.74 -13.83
CA ASP A 381 -4.48 -9.19 -14.32
C ASP A 381 -4.35 -7.71 -13.93
N ILE A 382 -5.45 -7.00 -13.69
CA ILE A 382 -5.45 -5.55 -13.44
C ILE A 382 -5.97 -5.12 -12.05
N LEU A 383 -6.87 -5.90 -11.44
CA LEU A 383 -7.50 -5.52 -10.17
C LEU A 383 -6.85 -6.21 -8.97
N VAL A 384 -6.93 -5.55 -7.83
CA VAL A 384 -6.55 -6.12 -6.53
C VAL A 384 -7.52 -7.24 -6.11
N ARG A 385 -7.07 -8.10 -5.18
CA ARG A 385 -7.94 -9.03 -4.43
C ARG A 385 -8.79 -9.95 -5.30
N GLN A 386 -8.21 -10.48 -6.38
CA GLN A 386 -8.87 -11.43 -7.28
C GLN A 386 -8.55 -12.91 -6.94
N ASP A 387 -7.70 -13.14 -5.94
CA ASP A 387 -7.34 -14.48 -5.49
C ASP A 387 -8.42 -15.11 -4.59
N VAL A 388 -8.30 -16.42 -4.35
CA VAL A 388 -9.33 -17.21 -3.65
C VAL A 388 -9.52 -16.81 -2.18
N ARG A 389 -8.59 -16.09 -1.55
CA ARG A 389 -8.78 -15.58 -0.18
C ARG A 389 -9.90 -14.54 -0.11
N TRP A 390 -10.21 -13.94 -1.26
CA TRP A 390 -11.13 -12.83 -1.44
C TRP A 390 -12.43 -13.23 -2.16
N LYS A 391 -12.61 -14.52 -2.46
CA LYS A 391 -13.86 -15.10 -2.94
C LYS A 391 -14.55 -15.77 -1.77
#